data_AF-A0A7X3UYP6-F1
#
_entry.id   AF-A0A7X3UYP6-F1
#
_cell.length_a   1.000
_cell.length_b   1.000
_cell.length_c   1.000
_cell.angle_alpha   90.00
_cell.angle_beta   90.00
_cell.angle_gamma   90.00
#
_symmetry.space_group_name_H-M   'P 1'
#
loop_
_entity.id
_entity.type
_entity.pdbx_description
1 polymer ?
#
loop_
_entity_poly.entity_id
_entity_poly.type
_entity_poly.pdbx_seq_one_letter_code
_entity_poly.pdbx_strand_id
1 'polypeptide(L)'
;MGSPTFKERARALEPFGWTGRRAEWIALACCHGGVFTRVQWTSFLGCHHEKVGRAVRKLVAQGVAIEEKPPGIKGIGRICRIHGRPIYKALGLGDRRRRRITSPEVTMRRLLGLDYALEHPRLPWLPTEADRVAAFEALGIERE
;
A
#
# COMPACT_ATOMS: atom_id res chain seq x y z
N MET A 1 7.75 -20.81 -7.70
CA MET A 1 7.67 -20.34 -6.29
C MET A 1 6.63 -19.23 -6.26
N GLY A 2 5.57 -19.34 -5.44
CA GLY A 2 4.46 -18.37 -5.46
C GLY A 2 4.95 -16.95 -5.08
N SER A 3 4.33 -15.92 -5.63
CA SER A 3 4.62 -14.54 -5.23
C SER A 3 4.32 -14.35 -3.75
N PRO A 4 5.22 -13.72 -2.97
CA PRO A 4 5.02 -13.57 -1.54
C PRO A 4 3.75 -12.76 -1.24
N THR A 5 2.92 -13.33 -0.37
CA THR A 5 1.70 -12.73 0.15
C THR A 5 2.02 -11.39 0.85
N PHE A 6 1.02 -10.52 0.99
CA PHE A 6 1.18 -9.26 1.74
C PHE A 6 1.67 -9.49 3.17
N LYS A 7 1.30 -10.63 3.77
CA LYS A 7 1.71 -11.06 5.11
C LYS A 7 3.21 -11.34 5.19
N GLU A 8 3.78 -11.96 4.16
CA GLU A 8 5.23 -12.21 4.10
C GLU A 8 6.00 -10.92 3.87
N ARG A 9 5.50 -10.05 2.97
CA ARG A 9 6.09 -8.73 2.71
C ARG A 9 6.06 -7.81 3.94
N ALA A 10 5.04 -7.94 4.79
CA ALA A 10 4.90 -7.15 6.02
C ALA A 10 6.06 -7.32 7.01
N ARG A 11 6.73 -8.49 7.02
CA ARG A 11 7.89 -8.74 7.90
C ARG A 11 9.06 -7.79 7.62
N ALA A 12 9.21 -7.36 6.36
CA ALA A 12 10.23 -6.39 5.99
C ALA A 12 10.02 -5.01 6.64
N LEU A 13 8.86 -4.76 7.26
CA LEU A 13 8.52 -3.50 7.91
C LEU A 13 8.83 -3.48 9.41
N GLU A 14 9.22 -4.61 10.01
CA GLU A 14 9.56 -4.72 11.42
C GLU A 14 10.69 -3.76 11.86
N PRO A 15 11.78 -3.58 11.09
CA PRO A 15 12.83 -2.60 11.42
C PRO A 15 12.34 -1.15 11.50
N PHE A 16 11.17 -0.85 10.93
CA PHE A 16 10.54 0.47 10.99
C PHE A 16 9.54 0.61 12.15
N GLY A 17 9.43 -0.41 13.00
CA GLY A 17 8.53 -0.46 14.14
C GLY A 17 7.07 -0.71 13.78
N TRP A 18 6.81 -1.33 12.63
CA TRP A 18 5.50 -1.77 12.17
C TRP A 18 5.41 -3.28 12.24
N THR A 19 4.37 -3.81 12.89
CA THR A 19 4.20 -5.25 13.11
C THR A 19 2.75 -5.71 12.92
N GLY A 20 2.58 -7.02 12.71
CA GLY A 20 1.27 -7.68 12.55
C GLY A 20 0.40 -7.04 11.47
N ARG A 21 -0.92 -6.98 11.73
CA ARG A 21 -1.90 -6.42 10.78
C ARG A 21 -1.62 -4.96 10.38
N ARG A 22 -0.94 -4.18 11.23
CA ARG A 22 -0.55 -2.80 10.85
C ARG A 22 0.54 -2.78 9.78
N ALA A 23 1.50 -3.69 9.86
CA ALA A 23 2.49 -3.86 8.82
C ALA A 23 1.87 -4.41 7.53
N GLU A 24 0.96 -5.38 7.63
CA GLU A 24 0.21 -5.91 6.49
C GLU A 24 -0.52 -4.81 5.72
N TRP A 25 -1.19 -3.90 6.44
CA TRP A 25 -1.82 -2.74 5.83
C TRP A 25 -0.85 -1.84 5.08
N ILE A 26 0.29 -1.49 5.69
CA ILE A 26 1.29 -0.61 5.07
C ILE A 26 1.86 -1.27 3.82
N ALA A 27 2.14 -2.58 3.87
CA ALA A 27 2.60 -3.34 2.72
C ALA A 27 1.57 -3.33 1.59
N LEU A 28 0.30 -3.63 1.92
CA LEU A 28 -0.81 -3.59 0.97
C LEU A 28 -0.95 -2.20 0.32
N ALA A 29 -1.06 -1.14 1.12
CA ALA A 29 -1.19 0.22 0.61
C ALA A 29 -0.03 0.61 -0.31
N CYS A 30 1.23 0.29 0.05
CA CYS A 30 2.40 0.56 -0.80
C CYS A 30 2.33 -0.20 -2.13
N CYS A 31 1.91 -1.47 -2.11
CA CYS A 31 1.71 -2.31 -3.28
C CYS A 31 0.60 -1.78 -4.21
N HIS A 32 -0.41 -1.09 -3.68
CA HIS A 32 -1.53 -0.51 -4.43
C HIS A 32 -1.41 1.00 -4.72
N GLY A 33 -0.20 1.56 -4.57
CA GLY A 33 0.09 2.92 -5.03
C GLY A 33 0.31 3.95 -3.92
N GLY A 34 0.39 3.52 -2.67
CA GLY A 34 0.89 4.33 -1.56
C GLY A 34 -0.09 5.31 -0.96
N VAL A 35 -1.36 5.28 -1.35
CA VAL A 35 -2.39 6.18 -0.83
C VAL A 35 -3.54 5.39 -0.26
N PHE A 36 -4.10 5.87 0.84
CA PHE A 36 -5.28 5.27 1.47
C PHE A 36 -6.05 6.28 2.31
N THR A 37 -7.30 5.96 2.67
CA THR A 37 -8.11 6.72 3.63
C THR A 37 -8.09 6.05 5.00
N ARG A 38 -8.34 6.84 6.06
CA ARG A 38 -8.50 6.28 7.42
C ARG A 38 -9.64 5.26 7.49
N VAL A 39 -10.70 5.44 6.71
CA VAL A 39 -11.86 4.54 6.67
C VAL A 39 -11.43 3.16 6.15
N GLN A 40 -10.68 3.11 5.04
CA GLN A 40 -10.18 1.84 4.50
C GLN A 40 -9.30 1.10 5.52
N TRP A 41 -8.41 1.82 6.22
CA TRP A 41 -7.57 1.19 7.25
C TRP A 41 -8.38 0.72 8.47
N THR A 42 -9.38 1.52 8.88
CA THR A 42 -10.29 1.17 9.99
C THR A 42 -11.06 -0.09 9.67
N SER A 43 -11.62 -0.18 8.46
CA SER A 43 -12.31 -1.36 7.94
C SER A 43 -11.38 -2.58 7.93
N PHE A 44 -10.18 -2.44 7.35
CA PHE A 44 -9.22 -3.54 7.29
C PHE A 44 -8.80 -4.07 8.67
N LEU A 45 -8.61 -3.19 9.66
CA LEU A 45 -8.20 -3.62 11.00
C LEU A 45 -9.37 -4.06 11.89
N GLY A 46 -10.61 -3.76 11.52
CA GLY A 46 -11.79 -3.99 12.36
C GLY A 46 -11.67 -3.31 13.73
N CYS A 47 -11.06 -2.12 13.79
CA CYS A 47 -10.80 -1.41 15.05
C CYS A 47 -11.37 0.00 15.06
N HIS A 48 -11.41 0.64 16.22
CA HIS A 48 -11.94 1.99 16.36
C HIS A 48 -11.10 3.04 15.61
N HIS A 49 -11.75 4.02 14.98
CA HIS A 49 -11.13 5.04 14.12
C HIS A 49 -10.00 5.83 14.81
N GLU A 50 -10.10 6.08 16.11
CA GLU A 50 -9.05 6.75 16.90
C GLU A 50 -7.71 5.99 16.90
N LYS A 51 -7.74 4.65 16.89
CA LYS A 51 -6.53 3.82 16.85
C LYS A 51 -5.81 4.00 15.52
N VAL A 52 -6.57 4.06 14.42
CA VAL A 52 -6.05 4.38 13.09
C VAL A 52 -5.54 5.81 13.02
N GLY A 53 -6.27 6.78 13.60
CA GLY A 53 -5.83 8.17 13.68
C GLY A 53 -4.47 8.32 14.37
N ARG A 54 -4.24 7.61 15.48
CA ARG A 54 -2.93 7.56 16.14
C ARG A 54 -1.85 6.91 15.26
N ALA A 55 -2.17 5.84 14.55
CA ALA A 55 -1.22 5.18 13.64
C ALA A 55 -0.81 6.08 12.46
N VAL A 56 -1.77 6.82 11.87
CA VAL A 56 -1.50 7.81 10.82
C VAL A 56 -0.62 8.94 11.35
N ARG A 57 -0.93 9.49 12.54
CA ARG A 57 -0.06 10.50 13.16
C ARG A 57 1.36 9.99 13.38
N LYS A 58 1.54 8.72 13.77
CA LYS A 58 2.87 8.10 13.88
C LYS A 58 3.59 8.03 12.54
N LEU A 59 2.92 7.62 11.45
CA LEU A 59 3.51 7.61 10.10
C LEU A 59 3.97 9.02 9.68
N VAL A 60 3.16 10.03 9.97
CA VAL A 60 3.48 11.43 9.63
C VAL A 60 4.65 11.94 10.48
N ALA A 61 4.64 11.69 11.79
CA ALA A 61 5.71 12.09 12.70
C ALA A 61 7.06 11.43 12.37
N GLN A 62 7.04 10.22 11.82
CA GLN A 62 8.24 9.52 11.33
C GLN A 62 8.71 10.02 9.95
N GLY A 63 8.00 10.97 9.33
CA GLY A 63 8.33 11.49 7.99
C GLY A 63 8.18 10.46 6.87
N VAL A 64 7.43 9.37 7.11
CA VAL A 64 7.22 8.32 6.10
C VAL A 64 5.93 8.50 5.31
N ALA A 65 5.02 9.34 5.80
CA ALA A 65 3.78 9.68 5.12
C ALA A 65 3.40 11.16 5.33
N ILE A 66 2.53 11.65 4.46
CA ILE A 66 1.79 12.90 4.66
C ILE A 66 0.29 12.60 4.73
N GLU A 67 -0.44 13.43 5.45
CA GLU A 67 -1.90 13.42 5.42
C GLU A 67 -2.39 14.71 4.77
N GLU A 68 -3.14 14.58 3.69
CA GLU A 68 -3.54 15.71 2.84
C GLU A 68 -5.02 15.61 2.43
N LYS A 69 -5.64 16.76 2.14
CA LYS A 69 -6.87 16.77 1.35
C LYS A 69 -6.46 16.78 -0.13
N PRO A 70 -6.79 15.74 -0.91
CA PRO A 70 -6.38 15.71 -2.31
C PRO A 70 -7.11 16.83 -3.08
N PRO A 71 -6.39 17.70 -3.80
CA PRO A 71 -7.02 18.74 -4.60
C PRO A 71 -7.85 18.11 -5.72
N GLY A 72 -8.96 18.74 -6.10
CA GLY A 72 -9.78 18.31 -7.23
C GLY A 72 -10.64 17.05 -6.99
N ILE A 73 -10.53 16.39 -5.83
CA ILE A 73 -11.36 15.24 -5.48
C ILE A 73 -12.39 15.66 -4.42
N LYS A 74 -13.66 15.74 -4.80
CA LYS A 74 -14.77 16.05 -3.88
C LYS A 74 -15.33 14.77 -3.25
N GLY A 75 -15.91 14.90 -2.05
CA GLY A 75 -16.57 13.80 -1.34
C GLY A 75 -15.63 12.83 -0.63
N ILE A 76 -14.31 12.92 -0.86
CA ILE A 76 -13.31 12.09 -0.19
C ILE A 76 -12.65 12.92 0.92
N GLY A 77 -12.53 12.32 2.11
CA GLY A 77 -11.88 12.94 3.26
C GLY A 77 -10.36 13.11 3.06
N ARG A 78 -9.65 13.28 4.18
CA ARG A 78 -8.18 13.25 4.16
C ARG A 78 -7.67 11.89 3.70
N ILE A 79 -6.66 11.90 2.85
CA ILE A 79 -5.90 10.73 2.46
C ILE A 79 -4.55 10.74 3.16
N CYS A 80 -4.02 9.55 3.43
CA CYS A 80 -2.65 9.35 3.84
C CYS A 80 -1.84 8.86 2.63
N ARG A 81 -0.75 9.55 2.30
CA ARG A 81 0.19 9.19 1.24
C ARG A 81 1.52 8.77 1.85
N ILE A 82 1.90 7.52 1.66
CA ILE A 82 3.20 6.98 2.06
C ILE A 82 4.22 7.38 1.00
N HIS A 83 5.29 8.07 1.41
CA HIS A 83 6.37 8.51 0.52
C HIS A 83 7.77 8.12 1.03
N GLY A 84 7.86 7.52 2.22
CA GLY A 84 9.12 7.11 2.84
C GLY A 84 9.87 6.10 1.97
N ARG A 85 10.98 6.52 1.35
CA ARG A 85 11.79 5.65 0.48
C ARG A 85 12.22 4.33 1.14
N PRO A 86 12.61 4.29 2.43
CA PRO A 86 13.02 3.05 3.09
C PRO A 86 11.93 1.98 3.13
N ILE A 87 10.67 2.36 3.35
CA ILE A 87 9.52 1.44 3.37
C ILE A 87 9.36 0.76 2.01
N TYR A 88 9.39 1.55 0.94
CA TYR A 88 9.29 1.02 -0.43
C TYR A 88 10.48 0.12 -0.79
N LYS A 89 11.69 0.50 -0.39
CA LYS A 89 12.90 -0.32 -0.61
C LYS A 89 12.78 -1.67 0.10
N ALA A 90 12.36 -1.68 1.37
CA ALA A 90 12.18 -2.91 2.15
C ALA A 90 11.14 -3.85 1.53
N LEU A 91 10.09 -3.29 0.90
CA LEU A 91 9.05 -4.07 0.21
C LEU A 91 9.45 -4.52 -1.20
N GLY A 92 10.66 -4.24 -1.67
CA GLY A 92 11.09 -4.53 -3.04
C GLY A 92 10.39 -3.64 -4.10
N LEU A 93 9.79 -2.52 -3.69
CA LEU A 93 9.09 -1.58 -4.56
C LEU A 93 10.03 -0.42 -4.94
N GLY A 94 11.00 -0.69 -5.82
CA GLY A 94 12.06 0.27 -6.18
C GLY A 94 11.58 1.53 -6.93
N ASP A 95 10.37 1.54 -7.49
CA ASP A 95 9.91 2.61 -8.37
C ASP A 95 9.47 3.90 -7.63
N ARG A 96 10.01 5.03 -8.09
CA ARG A 96 9.69 6.39 -7.62
C ARG A 96 8.24 6.79 -7.91
N ARG A 97 7.57 6.20 -8.91
CA ARG A 97 6.21 6.58 -9.34
C ARG A 97 5.16 6.44 -8.25
N ARG A 98 5.29 5.43 -7.38
CA ARG A 98 4.32 5.15 -6.31
C ARG A 98 4.37 6.18 -5.16
N ARG A 99 5.46 6.94 -5.04
CA ARG A 99 5.69 7.91 -3.93
C ARG A 99 5.36 9.36 -4.26
N ARG A 100 5.24 9.71 -5.55
CA ARG A 100 5.03 11.09 -5.98
C ARG A 100 3.59 11.55 -5.73
N ILE A 101 3.42 12.85 -5.54
CA ILE A 101 2.14 13.53 -5.71
C ILE A 101 1.72 13.35 -7.17
N THR A 102 0.45 13.04 -7.37
CA THR A 102 -0.11 12.66 -8.66
C THR A 102 -1.40 13.42 -8.91
N SER A 103 -1.87 13.39 -10.15
CA SER A 103 -3.16 13.99 -10.49
C SER A 103 -4.31 13.39 -9.64
N PRO A 104 -5.44 14.11 -9.53
CA PRO A 104 -6.62 13.63 -8.83
C PRO A 104 -7.11 12.26 -9.32
N GLU A 105 -7.10 12.04 -10.64
CA GLU A 105 -7.57 10.80 -11.28
C GLU A 105 -6.67 9.61 -10.93
N VAL A 106 -5.36 9.81 -10.92
CA VAL A 106 -4.40 8.77 -10.53
C VAL A 106 -4.53 8.45 -9.04
N THR A 107 -4.75 9.46 -8.20
CA THR A 107 -4.99 9.26 -6.77
C THR A 107 -6.27 8.47 -6.53
N MET A 108 -7.36 8.82 -7.20
CA MET A 108 -8.63 8.09 -7.14
C MET A 108 -8.47 6.63 -7.59
N ARG A 109 -7.79 6.40 -8.72
CA ARG A 109 -7.52 5.04 -9.22
C ARG A 109 -6.76 4.18 -8.22
N ARG A 110 -5.80 4.76 -7.50
CA ARG A 110 -5.05 4.03 -6.45
C ARG A 110 -5.93 3.70 -5.26
N LEU A 111 -6.82 4.60 -4.84
CA LEU A 111 -7.78 4.34 -3.77
C LEU A 111 -8.73 3.20 -4.16
N LEU A 112 -9.32 3.27 -5.35
CA LEU A 112 -10.21 2.23 -5.88
C LEU A 112 -9.49 0.89 -6.06
N GLY A 113 -8.24 0.92 -6.54
CA GLY A 113 -7.43 -0.29 -6.68
C GLY A 113 -7.09 -0.94 -5.34
N LEU A 114 -6.97 -0.16 -4.27
CA LEU A 114 -6.83 -0.67 -2.91
C LEU A 114 -8.14 -1.27 -2.41
N ASP A 115 -9.29 -0.62 -2.64
CA ASP A 115 -10.61 -1.17 -2.28
C ASP A 115 -10.85 -2.52 -2.97
N TYR A 116 -10.58 -2.60 -4.27
CA TYR A 116 -10.69 -3.85 -5.03
C TYR A 116 -9.85 -4.98 -4.42
N ALA A 117 -8.61 -4.69 -4.01
CA ALA A 117 -7.73 -5.66 -3.39
C ALA A 117 -8.23 -6.12 -2.00
N LEU A 118 -8.88 -5.24 -1.26
CA LEU A 118 -9.49 -5.56 0.03
C LEU A 118 -10.74 -6.45 -0.13
N GLU A 119 -11.53 -6.23 -1.17
CA GLU A 119 -12.71 -7.02 -1.49
C GLU A 119 -12.37 -8.40 -2.07
N HIS A 120 -11.20 -8.55 -2.70
CA HIS A 120 -10.79 -9.78 -3.39
C HIS A 120 -9.47 -10.37 -2.85
N PRO A 121 -9.36 -10.70 -1.55
CA PRO A 121 -8.11 -11.15 -0.93
C PRO A 121 -7.60 -12.51 -1.44
N ARG A 122 -8.44 -13.25 -2.17
CA ARG A 122 -8.10 -14.57 -2.75
C ARG A 122 -7.44 -14.49 -4.12
N LEU A 123 -7.45 -13.32 -4.77
CA LEU A 123 -6.83 -13.18 -6.10
C LEU A 123 -5.31 -13.03 -5.96
N PRO A 124 -4.52 -13.71 -6.80
CA PRO A 124 -3.08 -13.54 -6.83
C PRO A 124 -2.76 -12.11 -7.28
N TRP A 125 -1.99 -11.39 -6.47
CA TRP A 125 -1.53 -10.04 -6.78
C TRP A 125 -0.03 -10.03 -7.05
N LEU A 126 0.37 -9.38 -8.15
CA LEU A 126 1.74 -9.35 -8.66
C LEU A 126 2.29 -7.90 -8.65
N PRO A 127 2.57 -7.34 -7.44
CA PRO A 127 2.86 -5.92 -7.28
C PRO A 127 4.19 -5.49 -7.92
N THR A 128 5.19 -6.36 -7.91
CA THR A 128 6.52 -6.11 -8.47
C THR A 128 6.65 -6.71 -9.86
N GLU A 129 7.65 -6.25 -10.60
CA GLU A 129 8.01 -6.89 -11.86
C GLU A 129 8.45 -8.34 -11.65
N ALA A 130 9.26 -8.60 -10.62
CA ALA A 130 9.69 -9.95 -10.26
C ALA A 130 8.50 -10.89 -10.00
N ASP A 131 7.44 -10.42 -9.33
CA ASP A 131 6.22 -11.22 -9.14
C ASP A 131 5.54 -11.56 -10.48
N ARG A 132 5.46 -10.59 -11.40
CA ARG A 132 4.86 -10.80 -12.72
C ARG A 132 5.64 -11.80 -13.55
N VAL A 133 6.96 -11.66 -13.55
CA VAL A 133 7.87 -12.56 -14.26
C VAL A 133 7.75 -13.97 -13.71
N ALA A 134 7.84 -14.15 -12.39
CA ALA A 134 7.72 -15.46 -11.76
C ALA A 134 6.34 -16.11 -12.04
N ALA A 135 5.27 -15.32 -12.15
CA ALA A 135 3.96 -15.82 -12.52
C ALA A 135 3.89 -16.21 -14.01
N PHE A 136 4.47 -15.42 -14.91
CA PHE A 136 4.51 -15.73 -16.34
C PHE A 136 5.38 -16.95 -16.63
N GLU A 137 6.54 -17.07 -16.00
CA GLU A 137 7.39 -18.27 -16.06
C GLU A 137 6.65 -19.51 -15.55
N ALA A 138 5.89 -19.39 -14.45
CA ALA A 138 5.06 -20.49 -13.95
C ALA A 138 3.91 -20.88 -14.91
N LEU A 139 3.53 -20.00 -15.83
CA LEU A 139 2.56 -20.24 -16.90
C LEU A 139 3.20 -20.68 -18.23
N GLY A 140 4.53 -20.81 -18.27
CA GLY A 140 5.27 -21.20 -19.49
C GLY A 140 5.38 -20.08 -20.54
N ILE A 141 5.20 -18.82 -20.14
CA ILE A 141 5.35 -17.66 -21.03
C ILE A 141 6.80 -17.17 -20.92
N GLU A 142 7.59 -17.36 -21.99
CA GLU A 142 8.98 -16.91 -22.05
C GLU A 142 9.11 -15.39 -22.25
N ARG A 143 10.23 -14.82 -21.80
CA ARG A 143 10.62 -13.43 -22.10
C ARG A 143 11.32 -13.41 -23.46
N GLU A 144 10.62 -12.95 -24.50
CA GLU A 144 11.27 -12.55 -25.77
C GLU A 144 12.20 -11.33 -25.59
#